data_AF-A0A1Q6SG63-F1
#
_entry.id   AF-A0A1Q6SG63-F1
#
_cell.length_a   1.000
_cell.length_b   1.000
_cell.length_c   1.000
_cell.angle_alpha   90.00
_cell.angle_beta   90.00
_cell.angle_gamma   90.00
#
_symmetry.space_group_name_H-M   'P 1'
#
loop_
_entity.id
_entity.type
_entity.pdbx_description
1 polymer ?
#
loop_
_entity_poly.entity_id
_entity_poly.type
_entity_poly.pdbx_seq_one_letter_code
_entity_poly.pdbx_strand_id
1 'polypeptide(L)'
;MYNNEMLESMKKVAAKRAENAALEPRRMTADEKDTLLATYHPDYKQNEFSVLEIGANKGEKVPTEQIMMQLYPEIYSCVGCNACTKACTQGLNVMQYIAYAHSVSETRTP
;
A
#
# COMPACT_ATOMS: atom_id res chain seq x y z
N MET A 1 -24.95 -10.75 11.21
CA MET A 1 -26.01 -9.82 10.76
C MET A 1 -25.38 -8.45 10.59
N TYR A 2 -25.74 -7.71 9.54
CA TYR A 2 -25.24 -6.35 9.32
C TYR A 2 -25.72 -5.40 10.42
N ASN A 3 -24.87 -4.48 10.87
CA ASN A 3 -25.25 -3.45 11.84
C ASN A 3 -26.16 -2.39 11.19
N ASN A 4 -26.74 -1.49 11.99
CA ASN A 4 -27.68 -0.47 11.49
C ASN A 4 -27.05 0.47 10.45
N GLU A 5 -25.80 0.87 10.65
CA GLU A 5 -25.09 1.76 9.72
C GLU A 5 -24.88 1.11 8.35
N MET A 6 -24.55 -0.18 8.33
CA MET A 6 -24.40 -0.97 7.11
C MET A 6 -25.75 -1.13 6.40
N LEU A 7 -26.85 -1.31 7.13
CA LEU A 7 -28.20 -1.34 6.54
C LEU A 7 -28.60 0.00 5.92
N GLU A 8 -28.25 1.12 6.54
CA GLU A 8 -28.47 2.46 5.98
C GLU A 8 -27.61 2.71 4.73
N SER A 9 -26.35 2.30 4.76
CA SER A 9 -25.44 2.35 3.60
C SER A 9 -26.02 1.55 2.42
N MET A 10 -26.51 0.33 2.68
CA MET A 10 -27.14 -0.51 1.66
C MET A 10 -28.38 0.14 1.03
N LYS A 11 -29.21 0.85 1.81
CA LYS A 11 -30.37 1.61 1.29
C LYS A 11 -29.93 2.73 0.35
N LYS A 12 -28.88 3.48 0.71
CA LYS A 12 -28.33 4.55 -0.15
C LYS A 12 -27.78 3.99 -1.47
N VAL A 13 -27.04 2.88 -1.41
CA VAL A 13 -26.54 2.18 -2.61
C VAL A 13 -27.70 1.69 -3.48
N ALA A 14 -28.72 1.07 -2.88
CA ALA A 14 -29.89 0.57 -3.61
C ALA A 14 -30.66 1.70 -4.32
N ALA A 15 -30.85 2.84 -3.66
CA ALA A 15 -31.51 4.01 -4.26
C ALA A 15 -30.74 4.58 -5.45
N LYS A 16 -29.40 4.54 -5.43
CA LYS A 16 -28.54 5.08 -6.49
C LYS A 16 -28.16 4.09 -7.59
N ARG A 17 -28.45 2.80 -7.44
CA ARG A 17 -28.10 1.77 -8.45
C ARG A 17 -28.68 2.07 -9.83
N ALA A 18 -29.94 2.50 -9.92
CA ALA A 18 -30.57 2.76 -11.21
C ALA A 18 -29.93 3.95 -11.94
N GLU A 19 -29.66 5.04 -11.21
CA GLU A 19 -28.97 6.22 -11.72
C GLU A 19 -27.51 5.91 -12.11
N ASN A 20 -26.78 5.19 -11.26
CA ASN A 20 -25.38 4.85 -11.49
C ASN A 20 -25.19 3.81 -12.61
N ALA A 21 -26.15 2.89 -12.81
CA ALA A 21 -26.08 1.91 -13.88
C ALA A 21 -26.23 2.55 -15.27
N ALA A 22 -26.95 3.67 -15.37
CA ALA A 22 -27.06 4.45 -16.61
C ALA A 22 -25.79 5.28 -16.90
N LEU A 23 -24.99 5.56 -15.88
CA LEU A 23 -23.68 6.18 -15.98
C LEU A 23 -22.61 5.11 -16.20
N GLU A 24 -22.51 4.56 -17.41
CA GLU A 24 -21.33 3.78 -17.78
C GLU A 24 -20.17 4.74 -18.04
N PRO A 25 -19.10 4.74 -17.21
CA PRO A 25 -17.90 5.50 -17.53
C PRO A 25 -17.35 4.96 -18.85
N ARG A 26 -16.88 5.84 -19.73
CA ARG A 26 -16.22 5.43 -20.98
C ARG A 26 -15.20 4.34 -20.64
N ARG A 27 -15.34 3.16 -21.25
CA ARG A 27 -14.29 2.13 -21.21
C ARG A 27 -13.05 2.73 -21.89
N MET A 28 -11.96 2.85 -21.14
CA MET A 28 -10.67 3.22 -21.72
C MET A 28 -10.29 2.22 -22.81
N THR A 29 -9.59 2.70 -23.84
CA THR A 29 -8.92 1.80 -24.79
C THR A 29 -7.78 1.05 -24.09
N ALA A 30 -7.29 -0.02 -24.71
CA ALA A 30 -6.15 -0.76 -24.16
C ALA A 30 -4.94 0.16 -23.94
N ASP A 31 -4.64 1.02 -24.92
CA ASP A 31 -3.49 1.95 -24.86
C ASP A 31 -3.64 3.01 -23.76
N GLU A 32 -4.85 3.52 -23.54
CA GLU A 32 -5.15 4.47 -22.46
C GLU A 32 -4.93 3.83 -21.08
N LYS A 33 -5.37 2.58 -20.93
CA LYS A 33 -5.18 1.81 -19.70
C LYS A 33 -3.69 1.56 -19.42
N ASP A 34 -2.94 1.15 -20.43
CA ASP A 34 -1.51 0.84 -20.30
C ASP A 34 -0.70 2.09 -19.95
N THR A 35 -1.03 3.23 -20.57
CA THR A 35 -0.42 4.53 -20.23
C THR A 35 -0.70 4.91 -18.79
N LEU A 36 -1.95 4.74 -18.32
CA LEU A 36 -2.34 5.06 -16.96
C LEU A 36 -1.62 4.16 -15.95
N LEU A 37 -1.56 2.86 -16.20
CA LEU A 37 -0.85 1.90 -15.34
C LEU A 37 0.65 2.23 -15.27
N ALA A 38 1.29 2.48 -16.41
CA ALA A 38 2.70 2.84 -16.46
C ALA A 38 3.03 4.16 -15.74
N THR A 39 2.05 5.06 -15.60
CA THR A 39 2.22 6.36 -14.94
C THR A 39 1.97 6.28 -13.44
N TYR A 40 0.91 5.58 -13.01
CA TYR A 40 0.37 5.69 -11.65
C TYR A 40 0.39 4.40 -10.85
N HIS A 41 0.52 3.24 -11.48
CA HIS A 41 0.53 1.99 -10.73
C HIS A 41 1.97 1.61 -10.37
N PRO A 42 2.30 1.48 -9.06
CA PRO A 42 3.66 1.18 -8.61
C PRO A 42 4.29 -0.03 -9.31
N ASP A 43 3.52 -1.11 -9.46
CA ASP A 43 4.00 -2.34 -10.12
C ASP A 43 4.29 -2.22 -11.64
N TYR A 44 3.78 -1.19 -12.31
CA TYR A 44 3.95 -1.01 -13.76
C TYR A 44 4.92 0.14 -14.09
N LYS A 45 5.27 0.97 -13.09
CA LYS A 45 6.10 2.15 -13.23
C LYS A 45 7.58 1.77 -13.34
N GLN A 46 8.07 1.64 -14.57
CA GLN A 46 9.40 1.07 -14.83
C GLN A 46 10.58 1.86 -14.22
N ASN A 47 10.36 3.12 -13.85
CA ASN A 47 11.34 4.01 -13.23
C ASN A 47 11.53 3.78 -11.72
N GLU A 48 10.67 3.00 -11.07
CA GLU A 48 10.76 2.66 -9.63
C GLU A 48 11.33 1.25 -9.41
N PHE A 49 11.86 0.62 -10.46
CA PHE A 49 12.52 -0.66 -10.40
C PHE A 49 14.04 -0.51 -10.52
N SER A 50 14.76 -1.24 -9.68
CA SER A 50 16.21 -1.22 -9.60
C SER A 50 16.74 -2.64 -9.71
N VAL A 51 17.94 -2.80 -10.28
CA VAL A 51 18.60 -4.11 -10.35
C VAL A 51 19.20 -4.41 -9.00
N LEU A 52 18.88 -5.59 -8.46
CA LEU A 52 19.40 -6.00 -7.18
C LEU A 52 20.89 -6.39 -7.28
N GLU A 53 21.75 -5.74 -6.50
CA GLU A 53 23.20 -5.99 -6.55
C GLU A 53 23.68 -7.08 -5.57
N ILE A 54 22.87 -7.41 -4.56
CA ILE A 54 23.25 -8.24 -3.41
C ILE A 54 22.06 -9.11 -2.99
N GLY A 55 22.31 -10.36 -2.61
CA GLY A 55 21.28 -11.31 -2.15
C GLY A 55 21.13 -12.52 -3.06
N ALA A 56 20.22 -13.43 -2.71
CA ALA A 56 19.97 -14.65 -3.48
C ALA A 56 19.41 -14.36 -4.89
N ASN A 57 18.65 -13.27 -5.03
CA ASN A 57 18.02 -12.84 -6.29
C ASN A 57 18.88 -11.80 -7.04
N LYS A 58 20.19 -11.79 -6.82
CA LYS A 58 21.10 -10.82 -7.43
C LYS A 58 20.98 -10.84 -8.96
N GLY A 59 20.87 -9.66 -9.56
CA GLY A 59 20.71 -9.47 -11.01
C GLY A 59 19.25 -9.38 -11.47
N GLU A 60 18.28 -9.65 -10.59
CA GLU A 60 16.87 -9.47 -10.90
C GLU A 60 16.44 -8.00 -10.77
N LYS A 61 15.50 -7.59 -11.63
CA LYS A 61 14.87 -6.27 -11.57
C LYS A 61 13.72 -6.33 -10.58
N VAL A 62 13.85 -5.65 -9.45
CA VAL A 62 12.87 -5.64 -8.35
C VAL A 62 12.39 -4.20 -8.08
N PRO A 63 11.18 -4.02 -7.51
CA PRO A 63 10.78 -2.72 -6.99
C PRO A 63 11.80 -2.19 -5.98
N THR A 64 12.06 -0.90 -6.01
CA THR A 64 13.11 -0.28 -5.18
C THR A 64 12.83 -0.49 -3.68
N GLU A 65 11.56 -0.51 -3.28
CA GLU A 65 11.10 -0.80 -1.92
C GLU A 65 11.49 -2.20 -1.46
N GLN A 66 11.54 -3.17 -2.37
CA GLN A 66 11.90 -4.56 -2.08
C GLN A 66 13.40 -4.74 -1.83
N ILE A 67 14.24 -3.79 -2.26
CA ILE A 67 15.69 -3.82 -1.98
C ILE A 67 15.95 -3.76 -0.48
N MET A 68 15.20 -2.94 0.26
CA MET A 68 15.36 -2.80 1.70
C MET A 68 15.15 -4.14 2.44
N MET A 69 14.21 -4.97 1.96
CA MET A 69 13.97 -6.30 2.52
C MET A 69 15.13 -7.27 2.30
N GLN A 70 15.84 -7.15 1.18
CA GLN A 70 16.95 -8.05 0.86
C GLN A 70 18.27 -7.61 1.50
N LEU A 71 18.49 -6.30 1.64
CA LEU A 71 19.69 -5.77 2.29
C LEU A 71 19.65 -5.89 3.81
N TYR A 72 18.47 -5.76 4.41
CA TYR A 72 18.28 -5.71 5.86
C TYR A 72 17.19 -6.67 6.34
N PRO A 73 17.31 -7.98 6.09
CA PRO A 73 16.31 -8.97 6.53
C PRO A 73 16.11 -8.97 8.05
N GLU A 74 17.13 -8.60 8.82
CA GLU A 74 17.09 -8.46 10.27
C GLU A 74 16.18 -7.34 10.75
N ILE A 75 16.01 -6.25 9.98
CA ILE A 75 15.08 -5.16 10.34
C ILE A 75 13.64 -5.70 10.29
N TYR A 76 13.28 -6.44 9.25
CA TYR A 76 11.96 -7.05 9.14
C TYR A 76 11.74 -8.17 10.14
N SER A 77 12.78 -8.95 10.46
CA SER A 77 12.74 -9.94 11.53
C SER A 77 12.52 -9.28 12.91
N CYS A 78 13.19 -8.16 13.18
CA CYS A 78 13.06 -7.39 14.40
C CYS A 78 11.67 -6.75 14.54
N VAL A 79 11.17 -6.09 13.48
CA VAL A 79 9.80 -5.51 13.47
C VAL A 79 8.75 -6.62 13.57
N GLY A 80 8.96 -7.77 12.92
CA GLY A 80 8.07 -8.92 12.94
C GLY A 80 8.01 -9.63 14.30
N CYS A 81 9.10 -9.64 15.08
CA CYS A 81 9.10 -10.28 16.41
C CYS A 81 8.21 -9.54 17.41
N ASN A 82 7.95 -8.25 17.15
CA ASN A 82 7.06 -7.38 17.94
C ASN A 82 7.38 -7.37 19.45
N ALA A 83 8.61 -7.73 19.85
CA ALA A 83 9.00 -7.83 21.26
C ALA A 83 8.97 -6.46 21.96
N CYS A 84 9.21 -5.38 21.20
CA CYS A 84 9.16 -4.01 21.69
C CYS A 84 7.78 -3.62 22.27
N THR A 85 6.67 -4.18 21.77
CA THR A 85 5.33 -3.93 22.36
C THR A 85 5.17 -4.49 23.76
N LYS A 86 5.94 -5.51 24.12
CA LYS A 86 5.93 -6.10 25.47
C LYS A 86 6.99 -5.50 26.38
N ALA A 87 7.99 -4.83 25.81
CA ALA A 87 9.11 -4.26 26.54
C ALA A 87 8.91 -2.79 26.95
N CYS A 88 7.92 -2.07 26.40
CA CYS A 88 7.72 -0.65 26.69
C CYS A 88 7.20 -0.44 28.12
N THR A 89 8.09 0.00 29.02
CA THR A 89 7.77 0.31 30.43
C THR A 89 6.77 1.45 30.60
N GLN A 90 6.60 2.27 29.56
CA GLN A 90 5.64 3.38 29.50
C GLN A 90 4.25 2.95 29.00
N GLY A 91 4.05 1.67 28.66
CA GLY A 91 2.76 1.16 28.19
C GLY A 91 2.32 1.68 26.82
N LEU A 92 3.24 2.24 26.03
CA LEU A 92 2.95 2.80 24.72
C LEU A 92 2.68 1.69 23.70
N ASN A 93 1.75 1.93 22.78
CA ASN A 93 1.57 1.08 21.61
C ASN A 93 2.68 1.40 20.60
N VAL A 94 3.84 0.79 20.80
CA VAL A 94 5.06 1.05 20.02
C VAL A 94 4.83 0.86 18.52
N MET A 95 4.01 -0.12 18.13
CA MET A 95 3.70 -0.36 16.71
C MET A 95 2.89 0.77 16.08
N GLN A 96 1.99 1.40 16.83
CA GLN A 96 1.23 2.56 16.35
C GLN A 96 2.15 3.77 16.11
N TYR A 97 3.17 3.96 16.94
CA TYR A 97 4.18 5.00 16.76
C TYR A 97 5.10 4.75 15.57
N ILE A 98 5.55 3.50 15.39
CA ILE A 98 6.36 3.10 14.23
C ILE A 98 5.55 3.29 12.94
N ALA A 99 4.30 2.82 12.91
CA ALA A 99 3.40 3.02 11.77
C ALA A 99 3.17 4.51 11.47
N TYR A 100 3.00 5.34 12.50
CA TYR A 100 2.90 6.78 12.33
C TYR A 100 4.18 7.36 11.71
N ALA A 101 5.36 6.98 12.20
CA ALA A 101 6.64 7.44 11.65
C ALA A 101 6.84 7.04 10.18
N HIS A 102 6.40 5.83 9.78
CA HIS A 102 6.41 5.41 8.37
C HIS A 102 5.40 6.18 7.51
N SER A 103 4.26 6.57 8.06
CA SER A 103 3.23 7.32 7.32
C SER A 103 3.54 8.82 7.16
N VAL A 104 4.53 9.34 7.91
CA VAL A 104 4.88 10.77 7.93
C VAL A 104 6.03 11.11 6.96
N SER A 105 6.66 10.12 6.31
CA SER A 105 7.77 10.39 5.38
C SER A 105 7.37 11.04 4.04
N GLU A 106 6.07 11.22 3.76
CA GLU A 106 5.58 11.78 2.48
C GLU A 106 5.22 13.28 2.51
N THR A 107 5.35 13.99 3.63
CA THR A 107 4.90 15.41 3.72
C THR A 107 5.93 16.41 4.24
N ARG A 108 7.23 16.10 4.19
CA ARG A 108 8.27 17.07 4.58
C ARG A 108 9.21 17.43 3.43
N THR A 109 8.68 18.19 2.47
CA THR A 109 9.46 19.18 1.73
C THR A 109 9.28 20.56 2.39
N PRO A 110 10.28 21.45 2.32
CA PRO A 110 10.44 22.61 3.21
C PRO A 110 9.31 23.65 3.12
#